data_AF-A0A938NRD5-F1
#
_entry.id   AF-A0A938NRD5-F1
#
_cell.length_a   1.000
_cell.length_b   1.000
_cell.length_c   1.000
_cell.angle_alpha   90.00
_cell.angle_beta   90.00
_cell.angle_gamma   90.00
#
_symmetry.space_group_name_H-M   'P 1'
#
loop_
_entity.id
_entity.type
_entity.pdbx_description
1 polymer ?
#
loop_
_entity_poly.entity_id
_entity_poly.type
_entity_poly.pdbx_seq_one_letter_code
_entity_poly.pdbx_strand_id
1 'polypeptide(L)'
;EITSAHPKVASYPFTTLNPILGTLVYENFNQIKIADIPGLIDGASEGVGLGHYFLRHIERSRFLLFIIDMAAEDGRDPVEDYRSLRRELKAYNKDLAVRPSLVLANKMDMPAAAENLKIFRRKTRIKPIEISAGLGEGLNQVKEILYEQFFGK
;
A
#
# COMPACT_ATOMS: atom_id res chain seq x y z
N GLU A 1 9.07 -10.99 -4.70
CA GLU A 1 9.52 -9.76 -4.00
C GLU A 1 9.72 -8.61 -5.00
N ILE A 2 9.27 -7.39 -4.67
CA ILE A 2 9.40 -6.22 -5.56
C ILE A 2 10.79 -5.57 -5.44
N THR A 3 11.42 -5.63 -4.26
CA THR A 3 12.73 -5.02 -3.95
C THR A 3 13.64 -6.04 -3.29
N SER A 4 14.97 -5.95 -3.50
CA SER A 4 15.97 -6.81 -2.83
C SER A 4 16.20 -6.49 -1.33
N ALA A 5 15.19 -5.95 -0.66
CA ALA A 5 15.28 -5.52 0.74
C ALA A 5 15.22 -6.74 1.66
N HIS A 6 16.27 -6.95 2.45
CA HIS A 6 16.31 -8.01 3.45
C HIS A 6 15.63 -7.53 4.75
N PRO A 7 14.61 -8.23 5.27
CA PRO A 7 14.00 -7.88 6.54
C PRO A 7 15.01 -8.10 7.67
N LYS A 8 15.39 -7.03 8.38
CA LYS A 8 16.06 -7.16 9.68
C LYS A 8 15.01 -7.02 10.76
N VAL A 9 14.58 -8.16 11.32
CA VAL A 9 13.72 -8.20 12.51
C VAL A 9 14.58 -7.83 13.71
N ALA A 10 14.29 -6.68 14.33
CA ALA A 10 14.85 -6.32 15.63
C ALA A 10 13.76 -6.52 16.69
N SER A 11 13.94 -7.52 17.54
CA SER A 11 13.01 -7.88 18.61
C SER A 11 13.38 -7.18 19.91
N TYR A 12 12.78 -6.02 20.25
CA TYR A 12 12.87 -5.46 21.60
C TYR A 12 11.60 -4.68 22.01
N PRO A 13 11.28 -4.58 23.32
CA PRO A 13 9.96 -4.18 23.81
C PRO A 13 9.62 -2.70 23.63
N PHE A 14 10.53 -1.90 23.05
CA PHE A 14 10.40 -0.46 22.86
C PHE A 14 11.03 0.05 21.54
N THR A 15 11.20 -0.78 20.52
CA THR A 15 11.85 -0.36 19.27
C THR A 15 10.90 0.39 18.34
N THR A 16 11.16 1.68 18.19
CA THR A 16 10.75 2.58 17.10
C THR A 16 10.58 1.86 15.76
N LEU A 17 9.33 1.81 15.27
CA LEU A 17 8.97 1.32 13.95
C LEU A 17 9.50 2.27 12.86
N ASN A 18 10.72 2.02 12.40
CA ASN A 18 11.18 2.61 11.14
C ASN A 18 10.39 1.97 9.98
N PRO A 19 9.86 2.76 9.03
CA PRO A 19 9.27 2.18 7.81
C PRO A 19 10.32 1.34 7.09
N ILE A 20 9.91 0.19 6.56
CA ILE A 20 10.82 -0.70 5.84
C ILE A 20 11.09 -0.05 4.48
N LEU A 21 12.32 0.41 4.29
CA LEU A 21 12.75 1.02 3.03
C LEU A 21 13.27 -0.06 2.08
N GLY A 22 12.63 -0.16 0.93
CA GLY A 22 13.10 -0.93 -0.22
C GLY A 22 13.53 -0.02 -1.36
N THR A 23 14.46 -0.50 -2.17
CA THR A 23 14.83 0.15 -3.44
C THR A 23 14.42 -0.76 -4.59
N LEU A 24 13.58 -0.23 -5.48
CA LEU A 24 13.28 -0.85 -6.77
C LEU A 24 14.29 -0.32 -7.79
N VAL A 25 15.12 -1.22 -8.33
CA VAL A 25 16.13 -0.90 -9.34
C VAL A 25 15.68 -1.45 -10.68
N TYR A 26 15.68 -0.60 -11.71
CA TYR A 26 15.37 -0.96 -13.09
C TYR A 26 16.65 -1.26 -13.88
N GLU A 27 16.51 -1.96 -15.02
CA GLU A 27 17.64 -2.36 -15.87
C GLU A 27 18.47 -1.19 -16.38
N ASN A 28 17.84 -0.03 -16.58
CA ASN A 28 18.51 1.20 -16.99
C ASN A 28 19.10 2.01 -15.80
N PHE A 29 19.28 1.37 -14.65
CA PHE A 29 19.80 1.95 -13.40
C PHE A 29 18.92 3.03 -12.75
N ASN A 30 17.71 3.28 -13.26
CA ASN A 30 16.73 4.10 -12.56
C ASN A 30 16.34 3.44 -11.22
N GLN A 31 16.09 4.26 -10.20
CA GLN A 31 15.79 3.78 -8.85
C GLN A 31 14.60 4.49 -8.25
N ILE A 32 13.70 3.72 -7.64
CA ILE A 32 12.59 4.23 -6.83
C ILE A 32 12.77 3.71 -5.40
N LYS A 33 12.68 4.63 -4.43
CA LYS A 33 12.60 4.26 -3.01
C LYS A 33 11.15 4.00 -2.63
N ILE A 34 10.89 2.84 -2.04
CA ILE A 34 9.60 2.41 -1.54
C ILE A 34 9.72 2.35 -0.02
N ALA A 35 8.77 2.94 0.68
CA ALA A 35 8.63 2.77 2.12
C ALA A 35 7.38 1.93 2.35
N ASP A 36 7.54 0.79 3.01
CA ASP A 36 6.41 0.05 3.55
C ASP A 36 5.99 0.66 4.88
N ILE A 37 4.71 0.94 4.99
CA ILE A 37 4.11 1.62 6.12
C ILE A 37 3.04 0.67 6.65
N PRO A 38 3.29 0.04 7.82
CA PRO A 38 2.32 -0.87 8.39
C PRO A 38 0.99 -0.13 8.57
N GLY A 39 -0.11 -0.82 8.25
CA GLY A 39 -1.44 -0.24 8.11
C GLY A 39 -1.75 0.77 9.20
N LEU A 40 -2.34 1.90 8.81
CA LEU A 40 -2.81 2.91 9.74
C LEU A 40 -3.78 2.20 10.70
N ILE A 41 -3.35 2.09 11.95
CA ILE A 41 -4.17 1.56 13.03
C ILE A 41 -5.33 2.54 13.20
N ASP A 42 -6.56 2.02 13.35
CA ASP A 42 -7.73 2.83 13.67
C ASP A 42 -7.39 3.86 14.76
N GLY A 43 -7.56 5.14 14.45
CA GLY A 43 -7.22 6.25 15.36
C GLY A 43 -5.87 6.92 15.10
N ALA A 44 -5.15 6.56 14.03
CA ALA A 44 -3.90 7.21 13.62
C ALA A 44 -4.05 8.73 13.39
N SER A 45 -5.24 9.18 12.96
CA SER A 45 -5.56 10.60 12.74
C SER A 45 -5.92 11.38 14.01
N GLU A 46 -6.31 10.69 15.10
CA GLU A 46 -6.71 11.30 16.38
C GLU A 46 -5.51 11.49 17.33
N GLY A 47 -4.28 11.19 16.88
CA GLY A 47 -3.07 11.32 17.69
C GLY A 47 -2.87 10.19 18.70
N VAL A 48 -3.68 9.13 18.63
CA VAL A 48 -3.53 7.95 19.47
C VAL A 48 -2.46 7.03 18.85
N GLY A 49 -1.31 6.93 19.51
CA GLY A 49 -0.26 5.96 19.20
C GLY A 49 0.68 6.31 18.05
N LEU A 50 1.24 5.28 17.41
CA LEU A 50 2.34 5.36 16.44
C LEU A 50 1.94 5.95 15.07
N GLY A 51 0.63 6.10 14.81
CA GLY A 51 0.08 6.53 13.51
C GLY A 51 0.54 7.90 13.04
N HIS A 52 0.60 8.90 13.93
CA HIS A 52 1.05 10.26 13.58
C HIS A 52 2.51 10.30 13.07
N TYR A 53 3.39 9.46 13.62
CA TYR A 53 4.78 9.36 13.18
C TYR A 53 4.91 8.71 11.79
N PHE A 54 4.09 7.70 11.49
CA PHE A 54 4.07 7.08 10.16
C PHE A 54 3.54 8.03 9.09
N LEU A 55 2.46 8.77 9.41
CA LEU A 55 1.86 9.73 8.50
C LEU A 55 2.85 10.81 8.06
N ARG A 56 3.75 11.27 8.95
CA ARG A 56 4.86 12.18 8.60
C ARG A 56 5.81 11.61 7.54
N HIS A 57 6.03 10.30 7.52
CA HIS A 57 6.85 9.66 6.48
C HIS A 57 6.10 9.62 5.14
N ILE A 58 4.78 9.45 5.16
CA ILE A 58 3.93 9.53 3.98
C ILE A 58 3.99 10.93 3.34
N GLU A 59 4.12 12.00 4.12
CA GLU A 59 4.16 13.37 3.58
C GLU A 59 5.25 13.59 2.52
N ARG A 60 6.37 12.88 2.63
CA ARG A 60 7.50 12.97 1.68
C ARG A 60 7.32 12.11 0.42
N SER A 61 6.33 11.21 0.40
CA SER A 61 6.06 10.37 -0.77
C SER A 61 5.52 11.20 -1.94
N ARG A 62 5.88 10.85 -3.18
CA ARG A 62 5.28 11.49 -4.38
C ARG A 62 4.06 10.73 -4.90
N PHE A 63 3.90 9.49 -4.46
CA PHE A 63 2.92 8.54 -4.94
C PHE A 63 2.54 7.56 -3.83
N LEU A 64 1.29 7.12 -3.78
CA LEU A 64 0.78 6.18 -2.78
C LEU A 64 0.35 4.85 -3.41
N LEU A 65 0.66 3.74 -2.76
CA LEU A 65 0.16 2.42 -3.11
C LEU A 65 -0.78 1.95 -2.01
N PHE A 66 -2.05 1.76 -2.34
CA PHE A 66 -3.04 1.18 -1.44
C PHE A 66 -3.12 -0.32 -1.69
N ILE A 67 -2.59 -1.12 -0.76
CA ILE A 67 -2.67 -2.57 -0.83
C ILE A 67 -3.90 -3.02 -0.05
N ILE A 68 -4.86 -3.63 -0.73
CA ILE A 68 -6.12 -4.08 -0.16
C ILE A 68 -6.18 -5.60 -0.27
N ASP A 69 -6.35 -6.28 0.86
CA ASP A 69 -6.53 -7.74 0.90
C ASP A 69 -7.92 -8.10 0.36
N MET A 70 -7.98 -8.83 -0.75
CA MET A 70 -9.26 -9.29 -1.32
C MET A 70 -9.71 -10.64 -0.78
N ALA A 71 -8.84 -11.40 -0.12
CA ALA A 71 -9.21 -12.70 0.44
C ALA A 71 -10.18 -12.56 1.62
N ALA A 72 -10.06 -11.47 2.40
CA ALA A 72 -10.93 -11.15 3.53
C ALA A 72 -11.05 -12.31 4.56
N GLU A 73 -9.97 -13.07 4.75
CA GLU A 73 -9.95 -14.26 5.62
C GLU A 73 -10.20 -13.92 7.10
N ASP A 74 -9.87 -12.70 7.50
CA ASP A 74 -10.10 -12.16 8.84
C ASP A 74 -11.50 -11.53 9.01
N GLY A 75 -12.35 -11.62 7.99
CA GLY A 75 -13.73 -11.12 8.00
C GLY A 75 -13.87 -9.63 7.73
N ARG A 76 -12.80 -8.92 7.35
CA ARG A 76 -12.88 -7.49 6.98
C ARG A 76 -13.51 -7.28 5.59
N ASP A 77 -14.25 -6.18 5.41
CA ASP A 77 -14.77 -5.78 4.08
C ASP A 77 -13.69 -4.97 3.35
N PRO A 78 -13.14 -5.46 2.22
CA PRO A 78 -12.11 -4.76 1.45
C PRO A 78 -12.51 -3.34 1.02
N VAL A 79 -13.81 -3.10 0.84
CA VAL A 79 -14.34 -1.78 0.49
C VAL A 79 -14.28 -0.83 1.67
N GLU A 80 -14.57 -1.32 2.87
CA GLU A 80 -14.51 -0.50 4.07
C GLU A 80 -13.06 -0.22 4.47
N ASP A 81 -12.17 -1.21 4.34
CA ASP A 81 -10.73 -1.03 4.55
C ASP A 81 -10.18 0.10 3.67
N TYR A 82 -10.48 0.07 2.37
CA TYR A 82 -10.07 1.14 1.47
C TYR A 82 -10.67 2.51 1.84
N ARG A 83 -11.95 2.55 2.22
CA ARG A 83 -12.63 3.79 2.62
C ARG A 83 -12.08 4.34 3.93
N SER A 84 -11.77 3.48 4.90
CA SER A 84 -11.18 3.86 6.17
C SER A 84 -9.81 4.49 5.94
N LEU A 85 -8.91 3.81 5.22
CA LEU A 85 -7.60 4.34 4.85
C LEU A 85 -7.68 5.71 4.17
N ARG A 86 -8.62 5.90 3.24
CA ARG A 86 -8.86 7.18 2.55
C ARG A 86 -9.37 8.26 3.50
N ARG A 87 -10.26 7.91 4.43
CA ARG A 87 -10.80 8.86 5.44
C ARG A 87 -9.70 9.30 6.40
N GLU A 88 -8.89 8.38 6.89
CA GLU A 88 -7.79 8.69 7.80
C GLU A 88 -6.71 9.57 7.15
N LEU A 89 -6.29 9.25 5.93
CA LEU A 89 -5.35 10.09 5.18
C LEU A 89 -5.90 11.49 4.97
N LYS A 90 -7.19 11.62 4.64
CA LYS A 90 -7.86 12.91 4.46
C LYS A 90 -8.00 13.70 5.77
N ALA A 91 -8.27 13.01 6.87
CA ALA A 91 -8.36 13.60 8.20
C ALA A 91 -7.01 14.14 8.67
N TYR A 92 -5.93 13.41 8.39
CA TYR A 92 -4.57 13.84 8.70
C TYR A 92 -4.11 15.02 7.84
N ASN A 93 -4.16 14.87 6.51
CA ASN A 93 -3.73 15.91 5.59
C ASN A 93 -4.48 15.80 4.26
N LYS A 94 -5.26 16.83 3.92
CA LYS A 94 -6.06 16.87 2.68
C LYS A 94 -5.22 16.73 1.41
N ASP A 95 -3.95 17.15 1.44
CA ASP A 95 -3.04 17.04 0.30
C ASP A 95 -2.64 15.59 0.03
N LEU A 96 -2.59 14.74 1.07
CA LEU A 96 -2.36 13.30 0.90
C LEU A 96 -3.55 12.61 0.24
N ALA A 97 -4.77 13.09 0.49
CA ALA A 97 -5.97 12.52 -0.10
C ALA A 97 -6.10 12.77 -1.62
N VAL A 98 -5.46 13.81 -2.14
CA VAL A 98 -5.43 14.11 -3.59
C VAL A 98 -4.14 13.64 -4.27
N ARG A 99 -3.18 13.10 -3.52
CA ARG A 99 -1.91 12.62 -4.05
C ARG A 99 -2.14 11.48 -5.05
N PRO A 100 -1.39 11.45 -6.17
CA PRO A 100 -1.46 10.34 -7.12
C PRO A 100 -1.29 8.99 -6.40
N SER A 101 -2.17 8.05 -6.71
CA SER A 101 -2.20 6.76 -6.03
C SER A 101 -2.69 5.64 -6.93
N LEU A 102 -2.23 4.42 -6.65
CA LEU A 102 -2.69 3.18 -7.29
C LEU A 102 -3.22 2.23 -6.21
N VAL A 103 -4.29 1.51 -6.53
CA VAL A 103 -4.84 0.47 -5.66
C VAL A 103 -4.41 -0.90 -6.18
N LEU A 104 -3.84 -1.71 -5.30
CA LEU A 104 -3.43 -3.08 -5.55
C LEU A 104 -4.40 -4.01 -4.80
N ALA A 105 -5.10 -4.85 -5.55
CA ALA A 105 -5.92 -5.94 -5.02
C ALA A 105 -5.01 -7.14 -4.76
N ASN A 106 -4.68 -7.39 -3.49
CA ASN A 106 -3.74 -8.43 -3.09
C ASN A 106 -4.46 -9.74 -2.70
N LYS A 107 -3.68 -10.83 -2.66
CA LYS A 107 -4.14 -12.21 -2.41
C LYS A 107 -5.17 -12.71 -3.43
N MET A 108 -5.01 -12.34 -4.70
CA MET A 108 -5.92 -12.76 -5.77
C MET A 108 -5.89 -14.26 -6.08
N ASP A 109 -4.92 -14.99 -5.53
CA ASP A 109 -4.83 -16.44 -5.53
C ASP A 109 -5.88 -17.13 -4.62
N MET A 110 -6.53 -16.38 -3.73
CA MET A 110 -7.50 -16.93 -2.79
C MET A 110 -8.91 -17.07 -3.41
N PRO A 111 -9.66 -18.14 -3.09
CA PRO A 111 -10.96 -18.40 -3.71
C PRO A 111 -12.00 -17.25 -3.56
N ALA A 112 -12.02 -16.59 -2.41
CA ALA A 112 -12.96 -15.49 -2.12
C ALA A 112 -12.58 -14.17 -2.84
N ALA A 113 -11.34 -14.03 -3.32
CA ALA A 113 -10.80 -12.77 -3.81
C ALA A 113 -11.53 -12.26 -5.06
N ALA A 114 -11.89 -13.15 -5.99
CA ALA A 114 -12.54 -12.77 -7.24
C ALA A 114 -13.93 -12.12 -7.01
N GLU A 115 -14.73 -12.67 -6.08
CA GLU A 115 -16.04 -12.11 -5.75
C GLU A 115 -15.91 -10.78 -5.02
N ASN A 116 -15.02 -10.71 -4.03
CA ASN A 116 -14.74 -9.50 -3.28
C ASN A 116 -14.24 -8.38 -4.20
N LEU A 117 -13.37 -8.68 -5.16
CA LEU A 117 -12.90 -7.73 -6.15
C LEU A 117 -14.04 -7.19 -7.03
N LYS A 118 -15.00 -8.04 -7.42
CA LYS A 118 -16.18 -7.61 -8.20
C LYS A 118 -17.04 -6.64 -7.39
N ILE A 119 -17.27 -6.95 -6.12
CA ILE A 119 -17.99 -6.06 -5.19
C ILE A 119 -17.23 -4.75 -5.00
N PHE A 120 -15.91 -4.84 -4.83
CA PHE A 120 -15.01 -3.70 -4.67
C PHE A 120 -15.11 -2.74 -5.85
N ARG A 121 -14.86 -3.24 -7.07
CA ARG A 121 -14.97 -2.46 -8.33
C ARG A 121 -16.32 -1.77 -8.46
N ARG A 122 -17.42 -2.46 -8.11
CA ARG A 122 -18.77 -1.90 -8.17
C ARG A 122 -18.99 -0.77 -7.15
N LYS A 123 -18.57 -0.97 -5.90
CA LYS A 123 -18.81 -0.02 -4.80
C LYS A 123 -17.85 1.17 -4.80
N THR A 124 -16.62 1.01 -5.26
CA THR A 124 -15.59 2.08 -5.27
C THR A 124 -15.44 2.76 -6.63
N ARG A 125 -15.88 2.12 -7.72
CA ARG A 125 -15.64 2.54 -9.12
C ARG A 125 -14.15 2.59 -9.50
N ILE A 126 -13.28 2.00 -8.69
CA ILE A 126 -11.84 1.92 -8.93
C ILE A 126 -11.50 0.64 -9.69
N LYS A 127 -10.51 0.72 -10.58
CA LYS A 127 -9.92 -0.43 -11.26
C LYS A 127 -8.57 -0.74 -10.61
N PRO A 128 -8.52 -1.58 -9.56
CA PRO A 128 -7.26 -1.96 -8.95
C PRO A 128 -6.49 -2.93 -9.86
N ILE A 129 -5.17 -2.94 -9.69
CA ILE A 129 -4.27 -3.94 -10.28
C ILE A 129 -4.31 -5.18 -9.40
N GLU A 130 -4.57 -6.32 -10.02
CA GLU A 130 -4.65 -7.61 -9.36
C GLU A 130 -3.24 -8.16 -9.14
N ILE A 131 -2.91 -8.51 -7.90
CA ILE A 131 -1.60 -9.08 -7.53
C ILE A 131 -1.77 -10.26 -6.57
N SER A 132 -0.78 -11.14 -6.59
CA SER A 132 -0.52 -12.06 -5.48
C SER A 132 0.92 -11.86 -5.03
N ALA A 133 1.10 -11.10 -3.95
CA ALA A 133 2.45 -10.80 -3.45
C ALA A 133 3.19 -12.07 -2.99
N GLY A 134 2.46 -13.06 -2.46
CA GLY A 134 3.02 -14.35 -2.03
C GLY A 134 3.52 -15.22 -3.19
N LEU A 135 2.81 -15.20 -4.32
CA LEU A 135 3.20 -15.94 -5.53
C LEU A 135 4.07 -15.13 -6.50
N GLY A 136 4.21 -13.82 -6.27
CA GLY A 136 4.94 -12.91 -7.15
C GLY A 136 4.17 -12.49 -8.41
N GLU A 137 2.89 -12.82 -8.51
CA GLU A 137 2.05 -12.53 -9.67
C GLU A 137 1.58 -11.06 -9.70
N GLY A 138 1.50 -10.47 -10.90
CA GLY A 138 1.08 -9.08 -11.10
C GLY A 138 2.13 -8.02 -10.72
N LEU A 139 3.23 -8.41 -10.06
CA LEU A 139 4.26 -7.48 -9.60
C LEU A 139 5.01 -6.77 -10.74
N ASN A 140 5.21 -7.42 -11.88
CA ASN A 140 5.87 -6.82 -13.04
C ASN A 140 5.06 -5.66 -13.62
N GLN A 141 3.75 -5.83 -13.74
CA GLN A 141 2.84 -4.76 -14.18
C GLN A 141 2.90 -3.56 -13.23
N VAL A 142 2.97 -3.80 -11.92
CA VAL A 142 3.12 -2.71 -10.93
C VAL A 142 4.44 -1.98 -11.13
N LYS A 143 5.55 -2.69 -11.39
CA LYS A 143 6.87 -2.07 -11.65
C LYS A 143 6.84 -1.21 -12.91
N GLU A 144 6.19 -1.66 -13.98
CA GLU A 144 6.03 -0.92 -15.24
C GLU A 144 5.23 0.37 -15.03
N ILE A 145 4.07 0.29 -14.37
CA ILE A 145 3.24 1.48 -14.05
C ILE A 145 4.02 2.48 -13.20
N LEU A 146 4.75 2.01 -12.18
CA LEU A 146 5.59 2.88 -11.36
C LEU A 146 6.72 3.50 -12.18
N TYR A 147 7.29 2.76 -13.14
CA TYR A 147 8.33 3.30 -14.00
C TYR A 147 7.78 4.45 -14.86
N GLU A 148 6.66 4.23 -15.54
CA GLU A 148 6.00 5.25 -16.35
C GLU A 148 5.58 6.47 -15.51
N GLN A 149 5.07 6.25 -14.30
CA GLN A 149 4.65 7.34 -13.43
C GLN A 149 5.81 8.25 -12.96
N PHE A 150 7.01 7.70 -12.76
CA PHE A 150 8.15 8.44 -12.21
C PHE A 150 9.19 8.86 -13.26
N PHE A 151 9.30 8.11 -14.35
CA PHE A 151 10.31 8.30 -15.41
C PHE A 151 9.70 8.36 -16.81
N GLY A 152 8.41 8.09 -16.97
CA GLY A 152 7.69 8.37 -18.20
C GLY A 152 7.73 9.88 -18.47
N LYS A 153 7.98 10.23 -19.74
CA LYS A 153 8.04 11.61 -20.20
C LYS A 153 6.68 12.28 -20.15
#